data_AF-A0A7U6KPY7-F1
#
_entry.id   AF-A0A7U6KPY7-F1
#
_cell.length_a   1.000
_cell.length_b   1.000
_cell.length_c   1.000
_cell.angle_alpha   90.00
_cell.angle_beta   90.00
_cell.angle_gamma   90.00
#
_symmetry.space_group_name_H-M   'P 1'
#
loop_
_entity.id
_entity.type
_entity.pdbx_description
1 polymer ?
#
loop_
_entity_poly.entity_id
_entity_poly.type
_entity_poly.pdbx_seq_one_letter_code
_entity_poly.pdbx_strand_id
1 'polypeptide(L)'
;MEKIAPSIQQQFKKKLQQRLSNPHVPASKLSGHTDTYKIKLRTIGYRLVYTVKDDVVVVYVLAVGKRENNKVYDSLATRQPQRKLRNN
;
A
#
# COMPACT_ATOMS: atom_id res chain seq x y z
N MET A 1 7.83 12.22 8.03
CA MET A 1 7.27 11.68 6.77
C MET A 1 7.95 12.39 5.63
N GLU A 2 8.59 11.66 4.72
CA GLU A 2 9.20 12.25 3.53
C GLU A 2 8.07 12.75 2.60
N LYS A 3 8.07 14.03 2.24
CA LYS A 3 7.07 14.60 1.32
C LYS A 3 7.35 14.06 -0.08
N ILE A 4 6.38 13.36 -0.65
CA ILE A 4 6.42 12.86 -2.02
C ILE A 4 6.15 14.02 -2.98
N ALA A 5 6.81 14.06 -4.14
CA ALA A 5 6.58 15.10 -5.14
C ALA A 5 5.09 15.19 -5.56
N PRO A 6 4.54 16.39 -5.81
CA PRO A 6 3.12 16.57 -6.15
C PRO A 6 2.64 15.74 -7.34
N SER A 7 3.46 15.58 -8.37
CA SER A 7 3.14 14.77 -9.56
C SER A 7 2.94 13.28 -9.22
N ILE A 8 3.71 12.74 -8.27
CA ILE A 8 3.60 11.36 -7.80
C ILE A 8 2.33 11.19 -6.97
N GLN A 9 2.01 12.18 -6.12
CA GLN A 9 0.76 12.20 -5.35
C GLN A 9 -0.46 12.17 -6.28
N GLN A 10 -0.47 12.98 -7.34
CA GLN A 10 -1.55 13.02 -8.33
C GLN A 10 -1.72 11.67 -9.05
N GLN A 11 -0.62 11.03 -9.46
CA GLN A 11 -0.68 9.71 -10.09
C GLN A 11 -1.28 8.64 -9.15
N PHE A 12 -0.89 8.65 -7.88
CA PHE A 12 -1.49 7.75 -6.88
C PHE A 12 -2.95 8.09 -6.62
N LYS A 13 -3.32 9.36 -6.49
CA LYS A 13 -4.71 9.81 -6.29
C LYS A 13 -5.64 9.29 -7.38
N LYS A 14 -5.23 9.38 -8.66
CA LYS A 14 -6.01 8.85 -9.79
C LYS A 14 -6.24 7.33 -9.67
N LYS A 15 -5.22 6.57 -9.27
CA LYS A 15 -5.36 5.12 -9.07
C LYS A 15 -6.17 4.77 -7.83
N LEU A 16 -6.08 5.56 -6.77
CA LEU A 16 -6.88 5.38 -5.55
C LEU A 16 -8.36 5.63 -5.81
N GLN A 17 -8.72 6.62 -6.63
CA GLN A 17 -10.11 6.83 -7.06
C GLN A 17 -10.67 5.58 -7.74
N GLN A 18 -9.88 4.88 -8.56
CA GLN A 18 -10.29 3.61 -9.17
C GLN A 18 -10.49 2.49 -8.13
N ARG A 19 -9.78 2.54 -6.99
CA ARG A 19 -9.93 1.57 -5.90
C ARG A 19 -11.15 1.84 -5.02
N LEU A 20 -11.72 3.04 -5.06
CA LEU A 20 -12.98 3.29 -4.34
C LEU A 20 -14.13 2.44 -4.91
N SER A 21 -14.13 2.19 -6.22
CA SER A 21 -15.14 1.34 -6.87
C SER A 21 -14.80 -0.15 -6.82
N ASN A 22 -13.52 -0.51 -6.86
CA ASN A 22 -13.06 -1.90 -6.75
C ASN A 22 -11.81 -2.01 -5.85
N PRO A 23 -12.01 -2.07 -4.52
CA PRO A 23 -10.92 -1.99 -3.55
C PRO A 23 -10.16 -3.31 -3.38
N HIS A 24 -10.80 -4.47 -3.57
CA HIS A 24 -10.14 -5.77 -3.47
C HIS A 24 -9.57 -6.20 -4.82
N VAL A 25 -8.24 -6.21 -4.91
CA VAL A 25 -7.54 -6.46 -6.18
C VAL A 25 -6.59 -7.64 -5.99
N PRO A 26 -7.04 -8.89 -6.24
CA PRO A 26 -6.28 -10.10 -5.88
C PRO A 26 -4.83 -10.11 -6.39
N ALA A 27 -4.62 -9.74 -7.65
CA ALA A 27 -3.28 -9.66 -8.26
C ALA A 27 -2.35 -8.63 -7.58
N SER A 28 -2.91 -7.69 -6.83
CA SER A 28 -2.18 -6.66 -6.09
C SER A 28 -2.05 -6.97 -4.60
N LYS A 29 -2.63 -8.07 -4.10
CA LYS A 29 -2.59 -8.45 -2.68
C LYS A 29 -1.14 -8.61 -2.20
N LEU A 30 -0.88 -8.13 -1.00
CA LEU A 30 0.40 -8.30 -0.34
C LEU A 30 0.40 -9.69 0.32
N SER A 31 1.33 -10.55 -0.09
CA SER A 31 1.46 -11.89 0.51
C SER A 31 1.68 -11.76 2.02
N GLY A 32 1.05 -12.65 2.80
CA GLY A 32 1.13 -12.65 4.26
C GLY A 32 0.36 -11.53 4.97
N HIS A 33 -0.44 -10.72 4.25
CA HIS A 33 -1.22 -9.63 4.85
C HIS A 33 -2.70 -9.75 4.50
N THR A 34 -3.56 -9.48 5.49
CA THR A 34 -5.01 -9.46 5.35
C THR A 34 -5.46 -8.16 4.68
N ASP A 35 -6.30 -8.26 3.65
CA ASP A 35 -6.91 -7.15 2.90
C ASP A 35 -5.99 -5.98 2.57
N THR A 36 -4.71 -6.29 2.35
CA THR A 36 -3.67 -5.31 2.06
C THR A 36 -3.23 -5.47 0.61
N TYR A 37 -3.19 -4.36 -0.11
CA TYR A 37 -2.94 -4.32 -1.55
C TYR A 37 -1.90 -3.25 -1.89
N LYS A 38 -1.29 -3.36 -3.08
CA LYS A 38 -0.27 -2.42 -3.54
C LYS A 38 -0.59 -1.81 -4.90
N ILE A 39 -0.39 -0.50 -5.03
CA ILE A 39 -0.38 0.23 -6.30
C ILE A 39 1.08 0.46 -6.69
N LYS A 40 1.46 0.09 -7.91
CA LYS A 40 2.84 0.25 -8.43
C LYS A 40 2.87 1.34 -9.50
N LEU A 41 3.73 2.34 -9.32
CA LEU A 41 4.15 3.28 -10.37
C LEU A 41 5.54 2.83 -10.86
N ARG A 42 5.55 1.86 -11.79
CA ARG A 42 6.76 1.10 -12.16
C ARG A 42 7.88 1.99 -12.70
N THR A 43 7.56 2.91 -13.61
CA THR A 43 8.52 3.78 -14.29
C THR A 43 9.33 4.64 -13.32
N ILE A 44 8.70 5.09 -12.22
CA ILE A 44 9.33 5.97 -11.24
C ILE A 44 9.75 5.23 -9.95
N GLY A 45 9.56 3.92 -9.89
CA GLY A 45 10.01 3.10 -8.75
C GLY A 45 9.18 3.24 -7.46
N TYR A 46 7.99 3.86 -7.49
CA TYR A 46 7.16 4.06 -6.31
C TYR A 46 6.09 2.97 -6.12
N ARG A 47 5.79 2.68 -4.86
CA ARG A 47 4.68 1.81 -4.46
C ARG A 47 3.88 2.47 -3.34
N LEU A 48 2.57 2.37 -3.43
CA LEU A 48 1.65 2.74 -2.37
C LEU A 48 1.00 1.46 -1.86
N VAL A 49 0.93 1.28 -0.54
CA VAL A 49 0.26 0.16 0.11
C VAL A 49 -0.98 0.68 0.82
N TYR A 50 -2.10 -0.02 0.64
CA TYR A 50 -3.37 0.32 1.26
C TYR A 50 -4.07 -0.93 1.79
N THR A 51 -4.86 -0.76 2.85
CA THR A 51 -5.77 -1.77 3.37
C THR A 51 -7.22 -1.42 3.04
N VAL A 52 -8.05 -2.44 2.91
CA VAL A 52 -9.52 -2.29 2.76
C VAL A 52 -10.19 -2.75 4.05
N LYS A 53 -11.22 -2.03 4.48
CA LYS A 53 -12.15 -2.44 5.54
C LYS A 53 -13.54 -2.46 4.90
N ASP A 54 -14.29 -3.54 5.09
CA ASP A 54 -15.51 -3.80 4.30
C ASP A 54 -16.76 -3.15 4.91
N ASP A 55 -16.79 -3.03 6.24
CA ASP A 55 -17.93 -2.45 6.97
C ASP A 55 -18.08 -0.94 6.73
N VAL A 56 -17.01 -0.28 6.29
CA VAL A 56 -16.96 1.11 5.78
C VAL A 56 -15.77 1.16 4.82
N VAL A 57 -15.95 1.56 3.55
CA VAL A 57 -14.83 1.66 2.58
C VAL A 57 -13.83 2.73 3.04
N VAL A 58 -12.84 2.33 3.84
CA VAL A 58 -11.77 3.20 4.34
C VAL A 58 -10.44 2.75 3.75
N VAL A 59 -9.86 3.59 2.90
CA VAL A 59 -8.54 3.35 2.32
C VAL A 59 -7.46 3.95 3.22
N TYR A 60 -6.82 3.11 4.04
CA TYR A 60 -5.71 3.53 4.91
C TYR A 60 -4.37 3.44 4.16
N VAL A 61 -3.73 4.59 3.94
CA VAL A 61 -2.39 4.66 3.36
C VAL A 61 -1.35 4.46 4.46
N LEU A 62 -0.81 3.25 4.57
CA LEU A 62 0.09 2.87 5.67
C LEU A 62 1.51 3.37 5.47
N ALA A 63 2.03 3.32 4.25
CA ALA A 63 3.37 3.80 3.93
C ALA A 63 3.44 4.20 2.45
N VAL A 64 4.22 5.25 2.18
CA VAL A 64 4.59 5.64 0.82
C VAL A 64 6.06 6.02 0.81
N GLY A 65 6.81 5.47 -0.14
CA GLY A 65 8.26 5.69 -0.23
C GLY A 65 8.89 4.95 -1.41
N LYS A 66 10.20 5.12 -1.57
CA LYS A 66 11.00 4.43 -2.58
C LYS A 66 11.10 2.92 -2.28
N ARG A 67 11.18 2.10 -3.33
CA ARG A 67 11.45 0.64 -3.22
C ARG A 67 12.93 0.32 -3.03
N GLU A 68 13.82 1.24 -3.41
CA GLU A 68 15.27 1.17 -3.16
C GLU A 68 15.53 0.64 -1.75
N ASN A 69 16.38 -0.40 -1.66
CA ASN A 69 16.81 -1.02 -0.41
C ASN A 69 15.66 -1.35 0.56
N ASN A 70 14.48 -1.72 0.03
CA ASN A 70 13.28 -2.05 0.81
C ASN A 70 12.74 -0.95 1.75
N LYS A 71 13.20 0.31 1.62
CA LYS A 71 12.84 1.43 2.52
C LYS A 71 11.34 1.56 2.83
N VAL A 72 10.48 1.43 1.82
CA VAL A 72 9.01 1.52 2.03
C VAL A 72 8.45 0.32 2.82
N TYR A 73 9.05 -0.86 2.69
CA TYR A 73 8.65 -2.06 3.43
C TYR A 73 9.17 -2.02 4.86
N ASP A 74 10.38 -1.51 5.07
CA ASP A 74 10.91 -1.30 6.42
C ASP A 74 10.05 -0.27 7.16
N SER A 75 9.68 0.82 6.48
CA SER A 75 8.77 1.82 7.04
C SER A 75 7.37 1.25 7.34
N LEU A 76 6.87 0.34 6.51
CA LEU A 76 5.63 -0.38 6.78
C LEU A 76 5.77 -1.28 8.01
N ALA A 77 6.86 -2.04 8.12
CA ALA A 77 7.10 -2.95 9.23
C ALA A 77 7.14 -2.25 10.59
N THR A 78 7.61 -1.00 10.64
CA THR A 78 7.54 -0.16 11.85
C THR A 78 6.11 0.20 12.23
N ARG A 79 5.24 0.45 11.25
CA ARG A 79 3.85 0.91 11.48
C ARG A 79 2.86 -0.23 11.68
N GLN A 80 3.14 -1.37 11.05
CA GLN A 80 2.31 -2.57 11.13
C GLN A 80 3.22 -3.81 11.11
N PRO A 81 3.66 -4.28 12.29
CA PRO A 81 4.50 -5.47 12.37
C PRO A 81 3.72 -6.71 11.94
N GLN A 82 4.36 -7.60 11.18
CA GLN A 82 3.72 -8.84 10.75
C GLN A 82 3.43 -9.72 11.98
N ARG A 83 2.16 -10.07 12.20
CA ARG A 83 1.80 -11.15 13.13
C ARG A 83 2.29 -12.45 12.51
N LYS A 84 3.35 -13.04 13.08
CA LYS A 84 3.65 -14.45 12.83
C LYS A 84 2.43 -15.26 13.27
N LEU A 85 1.74 -15.90 12.33
CA LEU A 85 0.87 -17.01 12.67
C LEU A 85 1.76 -18.04 13.38
N ARG A 86 1.46 -18.33 14.64
CA ARG A 86 2.06 -19.46 15.33
C ARG A 86 1.59 -20.69 14.55
N ASN A 87 2.51 -21.30 13.81
CA ASN A 87 2.28 -22.63 13.26
C ASN A 87 2.16 -23.58 14.46
N ASN A 88 1.02 -24.25 14.54
CA ASN A 88 0.85 -25.49 15.29
C ASN A 88 1.18 -26.64 14.34
#